data_AF-A0A4V3AT82-F1
#
_entry.id   AF-A0A4V3AT82-F1
#
_cell.length_a   1.000
_cell.length_b   1.000
_cell.length_c   1.000
_cell.angle_alpha   90.00
_cell.angle_beta   90.00
_cell.angle_gamma   90.00
#
_symmetry.space_group_name_H-M   'P 1'
#
loop_
_entity.id
_entity.type
_entity.pdbx_description
1 polymer ?
#
loop_
_entity_poly.entity_id
_entity_poly.type
_entity_poly.pdbx_seq_one_letter_code
_entity_poly.pdbx_strand_id
1 'polypeptide(L)' 'MDKVTCIAFLLYESSNSQDIKEKAIQLLNGDVSLRELKKNAQVQHYLVIVESLLKKNKIDKIQVQRFAEEFMVLEV' A
#
# COMPACT_ATOMS: atom_id res chain seq x y z
N MET A 1 4.02 -8.58 -9.58
CA MET A 1 3.42 -7.80 -8.48
C MET A 1 1.96 -7.62 -8.74
N ASP A 2 1.12 -8.11 -7.82
CA ASP A 2 -0.32 -7.93 -7.88
C ASP A 2 -0.73 -6.50 -7.53
N LYS A 3 -2.01 -6.22 -7.71
CA LYS A 3 -2.59 -4.90 -7.52
C LYS A 3 -2.52 -4.43 -6.05
N VAL A 4 -2.65 -5.34 -5.09
CA VAL A 4 -2.67 -5.01 -3.65
C VAL A 4 -1.27 -4.58 -3.22
N THR A 5 -0.23 -5.32 -3.60
CA THR A 5 1.16 -4.92 -3.32
C THR A 5 1.50 -3.54 -3.91
N CYS A 6 1.07 -3.26 -5.14
CA CYS A 6 1.27 -1.94 -5.74
C CYS A 6 0.53 -0.81 -4.98
N ILE A 7 -0.69 -1.08 -4.49
CA ILE A 7 -1.45 -0.11 -3.69
C ILE A 7 -0.80 0.10 -2.32
N ALA A 8 -0.35 -0.98 -1.66
CA ALA A 8 0.39 -0.90 -0.40
C ALA A 8 1.65 -0.05 -0.55
N PHE A 9 2.47 -0.32 -1.57
CA PHE A 9 3.67 0.47 -1.86
C PHE A 9 3.34 1.95 -2.06
N LEU A 10 2.39 2.27 -2.93
CA LEU A 10 2.03 3.67 -3.19
C LEU A 10 1.43 4.36 -1.96
N LEU A 11 0.70 3.63 -1.11
CA LEU A 11 0.16 4.16 0.13
C LEU A 11 1.29 4.51 1.10
N TYR A 12 2.27 3.62 1.24
CA TYR A 12 3.47 3.81 2.06
C TYR A 12 4.29 5.04 1.62
N GLU A 13 4.47 5.23 0.31
CA GLU A 13 5.21 6.37 -0.26
C GLU A 13 4.43 7.68 -0.22
N SER A 14 3.09 7.62 -0.21
CA SER A 14 2.24 8.82 -0.29
C SER A 14 2.17 9.65 1.01
N SER A 15 2.73 9.15 2.11
CA SER A 15 2.62 9.80 3.42
C SER A 15 3.84 9.57 4.30
N ASN A 16 4.22 10.61 5.05
CA ASN A 16 5.20 10.50 6.14
C ASN A 16 4.56 10.11 7.48
N SER A 17 3.23 9.96 7.54
CA SER A 17 2.54 9.52 8.74
C SER A 17 2.85 8.05 9.02
N GLN A 18 3.35 7.78 10.22
CA GLN A 18 3.64 6.42 10.69
C GLN A 18 2.40 5.52 10.63
N ASP A 19 1.23 6.04 11.01
CA ASP A 19 -0.03 5.30 10.95
C ASP A 19 -0.38 4.86 9.52
N ILE A 20 -0.20 5.74 8.52
CA ILE A 20 -0.48 5.40 7.11
C ILE A 20 0.51 4.35 6.60
N LYS A 21 1.78 4.46 6.99
CA LYS A 21 2.82 3.48 6.64
C LYS A 21 2.54 2.11 7.25
N GLU A 22 2.13 2.07 8.51
CA GLU A 22 1.72 0.82 9.17
C GLU A 22 0.49 0.21 8.50
N LYS A 23 -0.51 1.01 8.12
CA LYS A 23 -1.67 0.52 7.36
C LYS A 23 -1.29 -0.03 5.99
N ALA A 24 -0.30 0.55 5.33
CA ALA A 24 0.22 0.03 4.07
C ALA A 24 0.92 -1.33 4.25
N ILE A 25 1.71 -1.49 5.30
CA ILE A 25 2.37 -2.76 5.63
C ILE A 25 1.34 -3.83 6.04
N GLN A 26 0.35 -3.48 6.85
CA GLN A 26 -0.77 -4.36 7.19
C GLN A 26 -1.54 -4.81 5.93
N LEU A 27 -1.73 -3.90 4.96
CA LEU A 27 -2.36 -4.23 3.69
C LEU A 27 -1.51 -5.19 2.85
N LEU A 28 -0.18 -5.00 2.84
CA LEU A 28 0.76 -5.88 2.15
C LEU A 28 0.69 -7.31 2.69
N ASN A 29 0.67 -7.46 4.01
CA ASN A 29 0.66 -8.75 4.70
C ASN A 29 -0.74 -9.40 4.77
N GLY A 30 -1.79 -8.67 4.38
CA GLY A 30 -3.16 -9.17 4.41
C GLY A 30 -3.86 -9.05 5.76
N ASP A 31 -3.25 -8.39 6.75
CA ASP A 31 -3.84 -8.10 8.07
C ASP A 31 -5.07 -7.20 7.97
N VAL A 32 -5.11 -6.34 6.94
CA VAL A 32 -6.27 -5.52 6.61
C VAL A 32 -6.58 -5.60 5.13
N SER A 33 -7.86 -5.61 4.77
CA SER A 33 -8.28 -5.56 3.38
C SER A 33 -8.41 -4.13 2.85
N LEU A 34 -8.33 -3.96 1.52
CA LEU A 34 -8.67 -2.70 0.86
C LEU A 34 -10.09 -2.22 1.22
N ARG A 35 -11.02 -3.14 1.45
CA ARG A 35 -12.41 -2.82 1.79
C ARG A 35 -12.50 -2.19 3.18
N GLU A 36 -11.68 -2.64 4.13
CA GLU A 36 -11.62 -2.08 5.48
C GLU A 36 -10.94 -0.71 5.48
N LEU A 37 -9.81 -0.57 4.80
CA LEU A 37 -9.11 0.72 4.70
C LEU A 37 -9.96 1.80 4.03
N LYS A 38 -10.81 1.46 3.06
CA LYS A 38 -11.75 2.41 2.43
C LYS A 38 -12.79 2.98 3.39
N LYS A 39 -13.07 2.30 4.51
CA LYS A 39 -13.98 2.78 5.55
C LYS A 39 -13.25 3.68 6.57
N ASN A 40 -11.92 3.67 6.59
CA ASN A 40 -11.14 4.51 7.49
C ASN A 40 -10.98 5.91 6.87
N ALA A 41 -11.62 6.91 7.49
CA ALA A 41 -11.61 8.29 7.01
C ALA A 41 -10.19 8.90 6.91
N GLN A 42 -9.25 8.45 7.75
CA GLN A 42 -7.86 8.95 7.73
C GLN A 42 -7.08 8.41 6.52
N VAL A 43 -7.41 7.20 6.05
CA VAL A 43 -6.71 6.52 4.96
C VAL A 43 -7.41 6.73 3.61
N GLN A 44 -8.71 7.04 3.62
CA GLN A 44 -9.55 7.15 2.43
C GLN A 44 -9.02 8.13 1.39
N HIS A 45 -8.56 9.33 1.82
CA HIS A 45 -8.03 10.33 0.89
C HIS A 45 -6.77 9.83 0.17
N TYR A 46 -5.86 9.18 0.90
CA TYR A 46 -4.66 8.58 0.31
C TYR A 46 -5.00 7.47 -0.68
N LEU A 47 -5.97 6.61 -0.36
CA LEU A 47 -6.38 5.54 -1.29
C LEU A 47 -6.92 6.08 -2.62
N VAL A 48 -7.67 7.18 -2.61
CA VAL A 48 -8.17 7.81 -3.84
C VAL A 48 -7.00 8.31 -4.71
N ILE A 49 -5.99 8.93 -4.09
CA ILE A 49 -4.78 9.39 -4.79
C ILE A 49 -4.01 8.19 -5.37
N VAL A 50 -3.77 7.18 -4.55
CA VAL A 50 -3.05 5.95 -4.94
C VAL A 50 -3.74 5.23 -6.10
N GLU A 51 -5.06 5.05 -6.05
CA GLU A 51 -5.82 4.43 -7.14
C GLU A 51 -5.73 5.24 -8.44
N SER A 52 -5.68 6.57 -8.35
CA SER A 52 -5.46 7.45 -9.51
C SER A 52 -4.05 7.33 -10.09
N LEU A 53 -3.03 7.26 -9.23
CA LEU A 53 -1.63 7.05 -9.64
C LEU A 53 -1.43 5.69 -10.32
N LEU A 54 -2.03 4.65 -9.77
CA LEU A 54 -2.01 3.30 -10.35
C LEU A 54 -2.65 3.28 -11.74
N LYS A 55 -3.78 3.97 -11.95
CA LYS A 55 -4.42 4.09 -13.28
C LYS A 55 -3.53 4.79 -14.32
N LYS A 56 -2.67 5.71 -13.88
CA LYS A 56 -1.70 6.39 -14.74
C LYS A 56 -0.48 5.52 -15.07
N ASN A 57 -0.41 4.30 -14.53
CA ASN A 57 0.54 3.23 -14.83
C ASN A 57 2.04 3.61 -14.67
N LYS A 58 2.33 4.61 -13.84
CA LYS A 58 3.71 5.06 -13.53
C LYS A 58 4.16 4.48 -12.18
N ILE A 59 4.37 3.18 -12.12
CA ILE A 59 4.91 2.52 -10.92
C ILE A 59 6.19 1.79 -11.30
N ASP A 60 7.27 2.10 -10.58
CA ASP A 60 8.52 1.38 -10.68
C ASP A 60 8.40 0.02 -9.98
N LYS A 61 8.33 -1.04 -10.78
CA LYS A 61 8.16 -2.41 -10.28
C LYS A 61 9.35 -2.88 -9.44
N ILE A 62 10.54 -2.33 -9.64
CA ILE A 62 11.73 -2.68 -8.85
C ILE A 62 11.58 -2.14 -7.42
N GLN A 63 11.04 -0.93 -7.28
CA GLN A 63 10.76 -0.35 -5.95
C GLN A 63 9.64 -1.10 -5.23
N VAL A 64 8.58 -1.47 -5.94
CA VAL A 64 7.51 -2.32 -5.38
C VAL A 64 8.07 -3.66 -4.90
N GLN A 65 9.00 -4.25 -5.66
CA GLN A 65 9.67 -5.49 -5.27
C GLN A 65 10.48 -5.33 -3.98
N ARG A 66 11.34 -4.31 -3.90
CA ARG A 66 12.13 -4.05 -2.68
C ARG A 66 11.25 -3.81 -1.47
N PHE A 67 10.16 -3.06 -1.64
CA PHE A 67 9.17 -2.84 -0.58
C PHE A 67 8.56 -4.14 -0.08
N ALA A 68 8.17 -5.04 -0.99
CA ALA A 68 7.65 -6.34 -0.59
C ALA A 68 8.71 -7.20 0.11
N GLU A 69 9.94 -7.23 -0.40
CA GLU A 69 11.05 -7.95 0.21
C GLU A 69 11.41 -7.43 1.61
N GLU A 70 11.23 -6.13 1.85
CA GLU A 70 11.53 -5.49 3.14
C GLU A 70 10.44 -5.73 4.20
N PHE A 71 9.16 -5.67 3.80
CA PHE A 71 8.04 -5.61 4.76
C PHE A 71 7.08 -6.80 4.72
N MET A 72 7.23 -7.70 3.75
CA MET A 72 6.42 -8.91 3.71
C MET A 72 6.94 -9.92 4.74
N VAL A 73 6.11 -10.26 5.71
CA VAL A 73 6.44 -11.25 6.73
C VAL A 73 6.21 -12.63 6.13
N LEU A 74 7.27 -13.43 6.03
CA LEU A 74 7.17 -14.84 5.69
C LEU A 74 6.87 -15.62 6.97
N GLU A 75 5.70 -16.25 7.07
CA GLU A 75 5.44 -17.24 8.11
C GLU A 75 6.43 -18.40 7.93
N VAL A 76 7.22 -18.69 8.98
CA VAL A 76 8.24 -19.76 9.03
C VAL A 76 7.66 -21.04 9.60
#